data_AF-A0A4R8H9A4-F1
#
_entry.id   AF-A0A4R8H9A4-F1
#
_cell.length_a   1.000
_cell.length_b   1.000
_cell.length_c   1.000
_cell.angle_alpha   90.00
_cell.angle_beta   90.00
_cell.angle_gamma   90.00
#
_symmetry.space_group_name_H-M   'P 1'
#
loop_
_entity.id
_entity.type
_entity.pdbx_description
1 polymer ?
#
loop_
_entity_poly.entity_id
_entity_poly.type
_entity_poly.pdbx_seq_one_letter_code
_entity_poly.pdbx_strand_id
1 'polypeptide(L)' 'MGKVKNVNREDKKDAIKMLMTTANEDLDISFLEFIDLAKELAEEYIAKEKVEIYQEISPGLYRKTLRL' A
#
# COMPACT_ATOMS: atom_id res chain seq x y z
N MET A 1 -20.97 5.66 -11.92
CA MET A 1 -19.54 5.41 -12.21
C MET A 1 -18.70 6.37 -11.38
N GLY A 2 -18.17 5.92 -10.25
CA GLY A 2 -17.32 6.74 -9.38
C GLY A 2 -15.97 6.96 -10.05
N LYS A 3 -15.63 8.22 -10.33
CA LYS A 3 -14.28 8.59 -10.79
C LYS A 3 -13.32 8.33 -9.63
N VAL A 4 -12.43 7.35 -9.76
CA VAL A 4 -11.29 7.22 -8.85
C VAL A 4 -10.48 8.50 -9.00
N LYS A 5 -10.55 9.37 -7.99
CA LYS A 5 -9.74 10.58 -7.91
C LYS A 5 -8.29 10.10 -7.94
N ASN A 6 -7.54 10.42 -9.00
CA ASN A 6 -6.09 10.21 -9.00
C ASN A 6 -5.51 11.11 -7.91
N VAL A 7 -5.36 10.55 -6.72
CA VAL A 7 -4.71 11.20 -5.58
C VAL A 7 -3.29 11.54 -6.02
N ASN A 8 -2.94 12.83 -5.97
CA ASN A 8 -1.65 13.30 -6.43
C ASN A 8 -0.53 12.61 -5.63
N ARG A 9 0.65 12.43 -6.23
CA ARG A 9 1.80 11.82 -5.55
C ARG A 9 2.17 12.58 -4.27
N GLU A 10 1.99 13.89 -4.25
CA GLU A 10 2.20 14.72 -3.04
C GLU A 10 1.17 14.40 -1.95
N ASP A 11 -0.12 14.34 -2.27
CA ASP A 11 -1.16 13.95 -1.31
C ASP A 11 -0.89 12.56 -0.69
N LYS A 12 -0.35 11.61 -1.48
CA LYS A 12 0.05 10.29 -0.98
C LYS A 12 1.22 10.37 0.01
N LYS A 13 2.21 11.23 -0.25
CA LYS A 13 3.33 11.43 0.66
C LYS A 13 2.87 12.05 1.98
N ASP A 14 1.98 13.04 1.91
CA ASP A 14 1.44 13.68 3.10
C ASP A 14 0.63 12.71 3.95
N ALA A 15 -0.22 11.88 3.32
CA ALA A 15 -0.95 10.83 4.02
C ALA A 15 0.00 9.82 4.70
N ILE A 16 1.03 9.35 3.99
CA ILE A 16 2.03 8.43 4.56
C ILE A 16 2.76 9.09 5.74
N LYS A 17 3.16 10.36 5.60
CA LYS A 17 3.83 11.10 6.67
C LYS A 17 2.95 11.20 7.92
N MET A 18 1.66 11.52 7.76
CA MET A 18 0.73 11.57 8.88
C MET A 18 0.62 10.21 9.58
N LEU A 19 0.43 9.13 8.82
CA LEU A 19 0.34 7.78 9.37
C LEU A 19 1.61 7.37 10.14
N MET A 20 2.77 7.70 9.59
CA MET A 20 4.05 7.44 10.25
C MET A 20 4.23 8.25 11.53
N THR A 21 3.88 9.53 11.52
CA THR A 21 3.95 10.39 12.71
C THR A 21 3.05 9.85 13.82
N THR A 22 1.80 9.53 13.51
CA THR A 22 0.86 8.94 14.47
C THR A 22 1.37 7.60 15.01
N ALA A 23 1.89 6.72 14.15
CA ALA A 23 2.44 5.44 14.60
C ALA A 23 3.64 5.62 15.54
N ASN A 24 4.49 6.62 15.30
CA ASN A 24 5.65 6.87 16.15
C ASN A 24 5.27 7.56 17.46
N GLU A 25 4.41 8.58 17.42
CA GLU A 25 4.06 9.40 18.59
C GLU A 25 3.07 8.70 19.52
N ASP A 26 2.05 8.01 18.97
CA ASP A 26 0.96 7.43 19.77
C ASP A 26 1.20 5.96 20.12
N LEU A 27 1.93 5.23 19.29
CA LEU A 27 2.12 3.78 19.43
C LEU A 27 3.57 3.36 19.70
N ASP A 28 4.51 4.32 19.73
CA ASP A 28 5.95 4.09 19.87
C ASP A 28 6.52 3.09 18.83
N ILE A 29 5.90 3.04 17.65
CA ILE A 29 6.30 2.15 16.57
C ILE A 29 7.42 2.83 15.78
N SER A 30 8.52 2.10 15.58
CA SER A 30 9.62 2.60 14.75
C SER A 30 9.21 2.64 13.27
N PHE A 31 9.88 3.47 12.47
CA PHE A 31 9.58 3.55 11.03
C PHE A 31 9.71 2.20 10.32
N LEU A 32 10.73 1.41 10.65
CA LEU A 32 10.95 0.10 10.03
C LEU A 32 9.83 -0.88 10.39
N GLU A 33 9.45 -0.92 11.66
CA GLU A 33 8.37 -1.75 12.16
C GLU A 33 7.01 -1.36 11.54
N PHE A 34 6.74 -0.07 11.38
CA PHE A 34 5.56 0.40 10.66
C PHE A 34 5.49 -0.13 9.22
N ILE A 35 6.61 -0.10 8.49
CA ILE A 35 6.67 -0.60 7.11
C ILE A 35 6.45 -2.11 7.05
N ASP A 36 7.01 -2.86 7.98
CA ASP A 36 6.85 -4.32 8.02
C ASP A 36 5.40 -4.70 8.37
N LEU A 37 4.81 -4.08 9.38
CA LEU A 37 3.39 -4.28 9.73
C LEU A 37 2.44 -3.89 8.58
N ALA A 38 2.74 -2.80 7.86
CA ALA A 38 1.94 -2.38 6.72
C ALA A 38 2.00 -3.40 5.56
N LYS A 39 3.15 -4.04 5.35
CA LYS A 39 3.30 -5.12 4.35
C LYS A 39 2.54 -6.36 4.78
N GLU A 40 2.68 -6.80 6.03
CA GLU A 40 1.97 -7.95 6.58
C GLU A 40 0.45 -7.76 6.42
N LEU A 41 -0.07 -6.60 6.83
CA LEU A 41 -1.50 -6.28 6.69
C LEU A 41 -1.95 -6.30 5.23
N ALA A 42 -1.14 -5.77 4.30
CA ALA A 42 -1.48 -5.74 2.89
C ALA A 42 -1.49 -7.16 2.30
N GLU A 43 -0.51 -8.00 2.62
CA GLU A 43 -0.45 -9.40 2.20
C GLU A 43 -1.64 -10.21 2.73
N GLU A 44 -2.02 -10.03 4.01
CA GLU A 44 -3.20 -10.65 4.60
C GLU A 44 -4.49 -10.24 3.88
N TYR A 45 -4.62 -8.94 3.56
CA TYR A 45 -5.79 -8.42 2.86
C TYR A 45 -5.91 -9.00 1.46
N ILE A 46 -4.79 -9.05 0.71
CA ILE A 46 -4.72 -9.67 -0.62
C ILE A 46 -5.12 -11.14 -0.56
N ALA A 47 -4.60 -11.89 0.42
CA ALA A 47 -4.90 -13.31 0.60
C ALA A 47 -6.38 -13.53 0.96
N LYS A 48 -6.94 -12.72 1.86
CA LYS A 48 -8.33 -12.83 2.32
C LYS A 48 -9.34 -12.49 1.23
N GLU A 49 -9.14 -11.37 0.55
CA GLU A 49 -10.05 -10.87 -0.48
C GLU A 49 -9.79 -11.50 -1.86
N LYS A 50 -8.85 -12.46 -1.95
CA LYS A 50 -8.41 -13.12 -3.19
C LYS A 50 -8.08 -12.10 -4.30
N VAL A 51 -7.49 -10.97 -3.90
CA VAL A 51 -7.14 -9.89 -4.84
C VAL A 51 -6.06 -10.42 -5.77
N GLU A 52 -6.30 -10.32 -7.07
CA GLU A 52 -5.30 -10.67 -8.07
C GLU A 52 -4.50 -9.42 -8.43
N ILE A 53 -3.20 -9.45 -8.15
CA ILE A 53 -2.28 -8.36 -8.50
C ILE A 53 -1.66 -8.67 -9.86
N TYR A 54 -1.74 -7.71 -10.76
CA TYR A 54 -1.19 -7.80 -12.10
C TYR A 54 -0.14 -6.71 -12.29
N GLN A 55 1.08 -7.11 -12.67
CA GLN A 55 2.14 -6.19 -13.05
C GLN A 55 2.23 -6.12 -14.57
N GLU A 56 2.21 -4.91 -15.13
CA GLU A 56 2.45 -4.70 -16.56
C GLU A 56 3.92 -4.94 -16.88
N ILE A 57 4.19 -5.86 -17.81
CA ILE A 57 5.54 -6.23 -18.25
C ILE A 57 5.86 -5.75 -19.68
N SER A 58 4.82 -5.45 -20.46
CA SER A 58 4.86 -4.91 -21.82
C SER A 58 3.50 -4.26 -22.10
N PRO A 59 3.37 -3.32 -23.06
CA PRO A 59 2.08 -2.71 -23.38
C PRO A 59 0.97 -3.76 -23.58
N GLY A 60 -0.02 -3.76 -22.68
CA GLY A 60 -1.15 -4.70 -22.70
C GLY A 60 -0.86 -6.12 -22.22
N LEU A 61 0.38 -6.43 -21.81
CA LEU A 61 0.78 -7.72 -21.27
C LEU A 61 0.98 -7.61 -19.75
N TYR A 62 0.13 -8.33 -19.02
CA TYR A 62 0.11 -8.32 -17.56
C TYR A 62 0.45 -9.69 -17.01
N ARG A 63 1.29 -9.72 -15.97
CA ARG A 63 1.66 -10.95 -15.26
C ARG A 63 1.08 -10.92 -13.85
N LYS A 64 0.41 -12.01 -13.46
CA LYS A 64 -0.01 -12.22 -12.07
C LYS A 64 1.22 -12.26 -11.17
N THR A 65 1.25 -11.39 -10.17
CA THR A 65 2.28 -11.35 -9.12
C THR A 65 1.62 -11.53 -7.77
N LEU A 66 2.37 -12.12 -6.83
CA LEU A 66 1.97 -12.24 -5.42
C LEU A 66 2.80 -11.32 -4.52
N ARG A 67 3.76 -10.60 -5.09
CA ARG A 67 4.62 -9.66 -4.36
C ARG A 67 4.10 -8.25 -4.54
N LEU A 68 3.95 -7.56 -3.40
CA LEU A 68 3.90 -6.11 -3.30
C LEU A 68 5.29 -5.50 -3.55
#